data_AF-A0A0M2VAA4-F1
#
_entry.id   AF-A0A0M2VAA4-F1
#
_cell.length_a   1.000
_cell.length_b   1.000
_cell.length_c   1.000
_cell.angle_alpha   90.00
_cell.angle_beta   90.00
_cell.angle_gamma   90.00
#
_symmetry.space_group_name_H-M   'P 1'
#
loop_
_entity.id
_entity.type
_entity.pdbx_description
1 polymer ?
#
loop_
_entity_poly.entity_id
_entity_poly.type
_entity_poly.pdbx_seq_one_letter_code
_entity_poly.pdbx_strand_id
1 'polypeptide(L)' 'MVCNHGSSSFDCFVKVTDNFGKEVLVKHLFSEEPDEFLFNGRIGDLKWLSNQTLVYRNKDKTEVERFEFGNGL' A
#
# COMPACT_ATOMS: atom_id res chain seq x y z
N MET A 1 8.48 4.49 -27.63
CA MET A 1 7.01 4.57 -27.70
C MET A 1 6.56 4.94 -26.30
N VAL A 2 6.14 6.18 -26.08
CA VAL A 2 5.69 6.62 -24.75
C VAL A 2 4.21 6.25 -24.68
N CYS A 3 3.87 5.25 -23.86
CA CYS A 3 2.48 4.85 -23.63
C CYS A 3 1.76 6.03 -22.97
N ASN A 4 1.03 6.81 -23.76
CA ASN A 4 0.29 7.97 -23.28
C ASN A 4 -1.07 7.49 -22.76
N HIS A 5 -1.06 6.85 -21.59
CA HIS A 5 -2.28 6.67 -20.81
C HIS A 5 -2.67 8.07 -20.33
N GLY A 6 -3.91 8.52 -20.54
CA GLY A 6 -4.38 9.84 -20.09
C GLY A 6 -4.42 10.03 -18.56
N SER A 7 -3.63 9.24 -17.83
CA SER A 7 -3.45 9.28 -16.38
C SER A 7 -2.19 10.07 -16.08
N SER A 8 -2.30 11.06 -15.21
CA SER A 8 -1.18 11.93 -14.81
C SER A 8 -0.39 11.38 -13.62
N SER A 9 -0.92 10.38 -12.91
CA SER A 9 -0.32 9.78 -11.72
C SER A 9 -0.79 8.33 -11.55
N PHE A 10 0.05 7.54 -10.90
CA PHE A 10 -0.34 6.30 -10.23
C PHE A 10 -0.30 6.51 -8.73
N ASP A 11 -1.46 6.42 -8.11
CA ASP A 11 -1.65 6.57 -6.67
C ASP A 11 -1.83 5.19 -6.04
N CYS A 12 -1.00 4.88 -5.04
CA CYS A 12 -1.04 3.62 -4.32
C CYS A 12 -1.70 3.80 -2.95
N PHE A 13 -2.70 2.98 -2.67
CA PHE A 13 -3.41 2.99 -1.39
C PHE A 13 -3.37 1.60 -0.75
N VAL A 14 -3.25 1.57 0.58
CA VAL A 14 -3.53 0.38 1.39
C VAL A 14 -4.92 0.53 2.01
N LYS A 15 -5.72 -0.53 1.88
CA LYS A 15 -7.05 -0.63 2.49
C LYS A 15 -7.08 -1.88 3.37
N VAL A 16 -7.50 -1.70 4.62
CA VAL A 16 -7.76 -2.79 5.56
C VAL A 16 -9.23 -2.76 5.93
N THR A 17 -9.88 -3.92 5.83
CA THR A 17 -11.28 -4.12 6.21
C THR A 17 -11.36 -5.12 7.35
N ASP A 18 -12.35 -4.96 8.22
CA ASP A 18 -12.70 -5.98 9.20
C ASP A 18 -13.40 -7.18 8.54
N ASN A 19 -13.66 -8.21 9.33
CA ASN A 19 -14.36 -9.42 8.89
C ASN A 19 -15.81 -9.18 8.41
N PHE A 20 -16.40 -8.01 8.68
CA PHE A 20 -17.72 -7.60 8.21
C PHE A 20 -17.65 -6.73 6.94
N GLY A 21 -16.44 -6.53 6.40
CA GLY A 21 -16.19 -5.71 5.22
C GLY A 21 -16.18 -4.20 5.49
N LYS A 22 -16.24 -3.77 6.76
CA LYS A 22 -16.13 -2.36 7.12
C LYS A 22 -14.68 -1.92 7.02
N GLU A 23 -14.46 -0.77 6.41
CA GLU A 23 -13.12 -0.18 6.29
C GLU A 23 -12.60 0.27 7.67
N VAL A 24 -11.44 -0.26 8.04
CA VAL A 24 -10.73 0.09 9.27
C VAL A 24 -9.53 1.00 8.96
N LEU A 25 -8.99 0.90 7.74
CA LEU A 25 -7.96 1.80 7.23
C LEU A 25 -8.15 2.02 5.74
N VAL A 26 -8.02 3.27 5.31
CA VAL A 26 -7.68 3.63 3.94
C VAL A 26 -6.55 4.64 4.05
N LYS A 27 -5.38 4.29 3.51
CA LYS A 27 -4.18 5.12 3.61
C LYS A 27 -3.53 5.22 2.25
N HIS A 28 -3.24 6.46 1.85
CA HIS A 28 -2.39 6.75 0.71
C HIS A 28 -0.93 6.47 1.06
N LEU A 29 -0.27 5.62 0.28
CA LEU A 29 1.14 5.26 0.45
C LEU A 29 2.04 6.21 -0.35
N PHE A 30 1.77 6.38 -1.65
CA PHE A 30 2.56 7.24 -2.54
C PHE A 30 1.82 7.54 -3.85
N SER A 31 2.22 8.64 -4.49
CA SER A 31 1.87 9.01 -5.86
C SER A 31 3.15 9.04 -6.70
N GLU A 32 3.11 8.49 -7.90
CA GLU A 32 4.23 8.52 -8.84
C GLU A 32 3.74 8.86 -10.26
N GLU A 33 4.65 9.24 -11.15
CA GLU A 33 4.34 9.31 -12.58
C GLU A 33 3.90 7.92 -13.10
N PRO A 34 3.11 7.87 -14.20
CA PRO A 34 2.63 6.62 -14.80
C PRO A 34 3.74 5.86 -15.54
N ASP A 35 4.83 5.58 -14.84
CA ASP A 35 5.97 4.78 -15.28
C ASP A 35 5.87 3.40 -14.58
N GLU A 36 5.65 2.37 -15.38
CA GLU A 36 5.49 0.99 -14.90
C GLU A 36 6.74 0.48 -14.16
N PHE A 37 7.94 0.89 -14.57
CA PHE A 37 9.19 0.46 -13.95
C PHE A 37 9.39 1.15 -12.60
N LEU A 38 9.12 2.45 -12.52
CA LEU A 38 9.17 3.22 -11.28
C LEU A 38 8.15 2.66 -10.27
N PHE A 39 6.90 2.47 -10.72
CA PHE A 39 5.83 1.90 -9.92
C PHE A 39 6.18 0.50 -9.41
N ASN A 40 6.63 -0.40 -10.30
CA ASN A 40 7.07 -1.74 -9.91
C ASN A 40 8.26 -1.71 -8.95
N GLY A 41 9.12 -0.69 -9.00
CA GLY A 41 10.21 -0.49 -8.05
C GLY A 41 9.73 -0.17 -6.63
N ARG A 42 8.61 0.55 -6.51
CA ARG A 42 8.00 0.97 -5.24
C ARG A 42 7.07 -0.07 -4.62
N ILE A 43 6.49 -0.96 -5.43
CA ILE A 43 5.66 -2.05 -4.91
C ILE A 43 6.54 -2.99 -4.08
N GLY A 44 6.31 -2.93 -2.77
CA GLY A 44 6.98 -3.76 -1.79
C GLY A 44 6.08 -4.89 -1.29
N ASP A 45 6.02 -5.06 0.03
CA ASP A 45 5.32 -6.17 0.70
C ASP A 45 4.45 -5.65 1.85
N LEU A 46 3.25 -6.21 1.98
CA LEU A 46 2.34 -5.97 3.10
C LEU A 46 2.30 -7.23 3.94
N LYS A 47 2.76 -7.13 5.20
CA LYS A 47 2.87 -8.30 6.09
C LYS A 47 2.19 -8.05 7.43
N TRP A 48 1.30 -8.96 7.81
CA TRP A 48 0.78 -9.05 9.16
C TRP A 48 1.85 -9.59 10.11
N LEU A 49 2.17 -8.82 11.15
CA LEU A 49 3.01 -9.28 12.28
C LEU A 49 2.17 -9.89 13.40
N SER A 50 0.91 -9.48 13.50
CA SER A 50 -0.09 -9.96 14.44
C SER A 50 -1.49 -9.69 13.87
N ASN A 51 -2.55 -10.08 14.57
CA ASN A 51 -3.93 -9.73 14.19
C ASN A 51 -4.23 -8.22 14.28
N GLN A 52 -3.28 -7.42 14.78
CA GLN A 52 -3.45 -5.99 15.05
C GLN A 52 -2.34 -5.15 14.44
N THR A 53 -1.37 -5.76 13.76
CA THR A 53 -0.20 -5.05 13.26
C THR A 53 0.07 -5.44 11.84
N LEU A 54 -0.13 -4.49 10.93
CA LEU A 54 0.25 -4.59 9.52
C LEU A 54 1.48 -3.72 9.29
N VAL A 55 2.46 -4.24 8.56
CA VAL A 55 3.61 -3.45 8.13
C VAL A 55 3.69 -3.42 6.61
N TYR A 56 3.92 -2.23 6.07
CA TYR A 56 4.32 -2.02 4.69
C TYR A 56 5.84 -1.93 4.63
N ARG A 57 6.43 -2.72 3.75
CA ARG A 57 7.88 -2.82 3.57
C ARG A 57 8.24 -2.55 2.12
N ASN A 58 9.40 -1.96 1.89
CA ASN A 58 9.98 -1.87 0.56
C ASN A 58 10.45 -3.25 0.07
N LYS A 59 10.86 -3.33 -1.21
CA LYS A 59 11.41 -4.55 -1.81
C LYS A 59 12.60 -5.13 -1.06
N ASP A 60 13.45 -4.27 -0.48
CA ASP A 60 14.59 -4.63 0.36
C ASP A 60 14.20 -5.13 1.77
N LYS A 61 12.90 -5.24 2.05
CA LYS A 61 12.30 -5.61 3.34
C LYS A 61 12.46 -4.59 4.46
N THR A 62 12.98 -3.39 4.16
CA THR A 62 12.98 -2.26 5.09
C THR A 62 11.53 -1.84 5.39
N GLU A 63 11.20 -1.68 6.66
CA GLU A 63 9.88 -1.21 7.10
C GLU A 63 9.71 0.26 6.70
N VAL A 64 8.65 0.55 5.95
CA VAL A 64 8.30 1.89 5.49
C VAL A 64 7.29 2.50 6.44
N GLU A 65 6.24 1.73 6.74
CA GLU A 65 5.15 2.18 7.61
C GLU A 65 4.56 1.01 8.40
N ARG A 66 4.08 1.32 9.59
CA ARG A 66 3.44 0.38 10.51
C ARG A 66 2.06 0.89 10.87
N PHE A 67 1.09 0.00 10.79
CA PHE A 67 -0.30 0.24 11.14
C PHE A 67 -0.67 -0.62 12.33
N GLU A 68 -1.11 0.03 13.41
CA GLU A 68 -1.61 -0.62 14.61
C GLU A 68 -3.13 -0.43 14.71
N PHE A 69 -3.83 -1.53 14.94
CA PHE A 69 -5.28 -1.58 15.01
C PHE A 69 -5.73 -1.99 16.41
N GLY A 70 -6.86 -1.44 16.86
CA GLY A 70 -7.49 -1.88 18.10
C GLY A 70 -8.03 -3.31 18.02
N ASN A 71 -8.51 -3.84 19.15
CA ASN A 71 -9.16 -5.16 19.17
C ASN A 71 -10.37 -5.19 18.21
N GLY A 72 -10.39 -6.15 17.26
CA GLY A 72 -11.59 -6.48 16.48
C GLY A 72 -11.53 -6.33 14.95
N LEU A 73 -10.36 -6.46 14.31
CA LEU A 73 -10.28 -6.69 12.85
C LEU A 73 -10.94 -8.02 12.45
#